data_AF-A0A2S9FV03-F1
#
_entry.id   AF-A0A2S9FV03-F1
#
_cell.length_a   1.000
_cell.length_b   1.000
_cell.length_c   1.000
_cell.angle_alpha   90.00
_cell.angle_beta   90.00
_cell.angle_gamma   90.00
#
_symmetry.space_group_name_H-M   'P 1'
#
loop_
_entity.id
_entity.type
_entity.pdbx_description
1 polymer ?
#
loop_
_entity_poly.entity_id
_entity_poly.type
_entity_poly.pdbx_seq_one_letter_code
_entity_poly.pdbx_strand_id
1 'polypeptide(L)'
;KLTPEYEFGCKRPTYSNAYYRTFTKPHVHLQSSGIERVETDGIVACDGTKTMIDTLVLCTGFDLWEANIPAIEIIGRDARNLGKWWR
;
A
#
# COMPACT_ATOMS: atom_id res chain seq x y z
N LYS A 1 11.01 5.57 -13.34
CA LYS A 1 10.19 5.63 -12.10
C LYS A 1 10.13 4.30 -11.32
N LEU A 2 10.93 3.28 -11.67
CA LEU A 2 10.97 2.00 -10.93
C LEU A 2 12.20 1.84 -10.04
N THR A 3 13.15 2.78 -10.12
CA THR A 3 14.31 2.84 -9.24
C THR A 3 13.87 3.35 -7.87
N PRO A 4 14.08 2.59 -6.78
CA PRO A 4 13.76 3.05 -5.42
C PRO A 4 14.62 4.24 -4.99
N GLU A 5 14.03 5.13 -4.20
CA GLU A 5 14.73 6.27 -3.56
C GLU A 5 15.08 6.00 -2.10
N TYR A 6 15.05 4.74 -1.68
CA TYR A 6 15.39 4.29 -0.33
C TYR A 6 16.52 3.26 -0.37
N GLU A 7 17.28 3.17 0.72
CA GLU A 7 18.41 2.24 0.82
C GLU A 7 17.95 0.78 0.91
N PHE A 8 18.80 -0.12 0.40
CA PHE A 8 18.55 -1.56 0.49
C PHE A 8 18.47 -2.01 1.95
N GLY A 9 17.40 -2.74 2.30
CA GLY A 9 17.14 -3.22 3.66
C GLY A 9 16.20 -2.34 4.49
N CYS A 10 15.98 -1.08 4.11
CA CYS A 10 15.00 -0.20 4.78
C CYS A 10 13.54 -0.61 4.53
N LYS A 11 13.30 -1.47 3.53
CA LYS A 11 12.03 -2.17 3.30
C LYS A 11 12.31 -3.64 3.05
N ARG A 12 11.36 -4.51 3.43
CA ARG A 12 11.48 -5.97 3.21
C ARG A 12 11.62 -6.26 1.70
N PRO A 13 12.71 -6.91 1.24
CA PRO A 13 12.89 -7.22 -0.17
C PRO A 13 11.81 -8.18 -0.69
N THR A 14 11.35 -7.94 -1.92
CA THR A 14 10.44 -8.81 -2.66
C THR A 14 11.12 -9.29 -3.94
N TYR A 15 10.97 -10.56 -4.27
CA TYR A 15 11.64 -11.18 -5.42
C TYR A 15 10.62 -11.58 -6.48
N SER A 16 10.92 -11.30 -7.74
CA SER A 16 10.10 -11.73 -8.88
C SER A 16 10.95 -11.81 -10.14
N ASN A 17 10.83 -12.94 -10.84
CA ASN A 17 11.45 -13.12 -12.16
C ASN A 17 10.72 -12.35 -13.27
N ALA A 18 9.52 -11.84 -13.01
CA ALA A 18 8.64 -11.25 -14.01
C ALA A 18 8.41 -9.74 -13.83
N TYR A 19 8.53 -9.20 -12.61
CA TYR A 19 8.08 -7.84 -12.28
C TYR A 19 8.53 -6.75 -13.26
N TYR A 20 9.85 -6.61 -13.48
CA TYR A 20 10.35 -5.58 -14.40
C TYR A 20 9.97 -5.84 -15.86
N ARG A 21 9.95 -7.10 -16.30
CA ARG A 21 9.57 -7.48 -17.67
C ARG A 21 8.09 -7.22 -17.95
N THR A 22 7.24 -7.22 -16.93
CA THR A 22 5.81 -6.93 -17.10
C THR A 22 5.60 -5.52 -17.66
N PHE A 23 6.43 -4.54 -17.29
CA PHE A 23 6.31 -3.15 -17.77
C PHE A 23 6.75 -2.94 -19.22
N THR A 24 7.26 -3.96 -19.92
CA THR A 24 7.56 -3.87 -21.36
C THR A 24 6.39 -4.28 -22.25
N LYS A 25 5.31 -4.81 -21.65
CA LYS A 25 4.12 -5.23 -22.39
C LYS A 25 3.30 -4.01 -22.81
N PRO A 26 2.72 -3.99 -24.03
CA PRO A 26 2.01 -2.82 -24.56
C PRO A 26 0.73 -2.45 -23.80
N HIS A 27 0.16 -3.40 -23.03
CA HIS A 27 -1.06 -3.21 -22.24
C HIS A 27 -0.78 -2.97 -20.75
N VAL A 28 0.48 -2.73 -20.37
CA VAL A 28 0.85 -2.45 -18.98
C VAL A 28 1.30 -1.01 -18.88
N HIS A 29 0.64 -0.27 -17.99
CA HIS A 29 0.89 1.15 -17.78
C HIS A 29 1.26 1.38 -16.31
N LEU A 30 2.37 2.10 -16.08
CA LEU A 30 2.78 2.53 -14.75
C LEU A 30 2.21 3.94 -14.49
N GLN A 31 1.22 4.04 -13.59
CA GLN A 31 0.78 5.32 -13.04
C GLN A 31 1.46 5.55 -11.69
N SER A 32 2.12 6.70 -11.53
CA SER A 32 2.94 7.05 -10.36
C SER A 32 2.66 8.46 -9.82
N SER A 33 1.68 9.20 -10.35
CA SER A 33 1.37 10.57 -9.90
C SER A 33 0.55 10.60 -8.60
N GLY A 34 0.17 9.43 -8.06
CA GLY A 34 -0.79 9.33 -6.97
C GLY A 34 -2.24 9.27 -7.47
N ILE A 35 -3.13 8.84 -6.58
CA ILE A 35 -4.57 8.73 -6.82
C ILE A 35 -5.25 9.95 -6.22
N GLU A 36 -6.06 10.65 -7.01
CA GLU A 36 -6.87 11.79 -6.53
C GLU A 36 -8.24 11.30 -6.04
N ARG A 37 -8.94 10.51 -6.86
CA ARG A 37 -10.25 9.93 -6.54
C ARG A 37 -10.56 8.71 -7.38
N VAL A 38 -11.54 7.93 -6.93
CA VAL A 38 -12.14 6.83 -7.69
C VAL A 38 -13.49 7.31 -8.22
N GLU A 39 -13.76 7.03 -9.48
CA GLU A 39 -15.03 7.26 -10.15
C GLU A 39 -15.70 5.91 -10.46
N THR A 40 -16.97 5.93 -10.86
CA THR A 40 -17.77 4.71 -11.08
C THR A 40 -17.18 3.75 -12.12
N ASP A 41 -16.40 4.26 -13.06
CA ASP A 41 -15.84 3.57 -14.22
C ASP A 41 -14.30 3.60 -14.24
N GLY A 42 -13.64 4.17 -13.23
CA GLY A 42 -12.20 4.38 -13.32
C GLY A 42 -11.52 5.05 -12.12
N ILE A 43 -10.23 5.31 -12.29
CA ILE A 43 -9.38 6.03 -11.33
C ILE A 43 -8.90 7.32 -11.97
N VAL A 44 -9.02 8.42 -11.25
CA VAL A 44 -8.43 9.71 -11.62
C VAL A 44 -7.16 9.92 -10.82
N ALA A 45 -6.04 10.07 -11.52
CA ALA A 45 -4.74 10.31 -10.93
C ALA A 45 -4.49 11.81 -10.73
N CYS A 46 -3.59 12.19 -9.82
CA CYS A 46 -3.34 13.61 -9.51
C CYS A 46 -2.78 14.42 -10.69
N ASP A 47 -2.33 13.78 -11.77
CA ASP A 47 -1.92 14.44 -13.02
C ASP A 47 -3.09 14.71 -13.98
N GLY A 48 -4.33 14.39 -13.58
CA GLY A 48 -5.55 14.53 -14.36
C GLY A 48 -5.86 13.33 -15.27
N THR A 49 -4.99 12.32 -15.35
CA THR A 49 -5.23 11.13 -16.17
C THR A 49 -6.34 10.28 -15.58
N LYS A 50 -7.33 9.92 -16.40
CA LYS A 50 -8.36 8.92 -16.05
C LYS A 50 -8.05 7.58 -16.70
N THR A 51 -7.97 6.53 -15.89
CA THR A 51 -7.84 5.14 -16.37
C THR A 51 -9.13 4.41 -16.08
N MET A 52 -9.82 3.94 -17.14
CA MET A 52 -11.00 3.11 -16.96
C MET A 52 -10.61 1.70 -16.52
N ILE A 53 -11.32 1.16 -15.54
CA ILE A 53 -11.08 -0.18 -15.00
C ILE A 53 -12.40 -0.86 -14.66
N ASP A 54 -12.45 -2.18 -14.84
CA ASP A 54 -13.57 -3.01 -14.40
C ASP A 54 -13.31 -3.67 -13.04
N THR A 55 -12.07 -3.64 -12.57
CA THR A 55 -11.64 -4.30 -11.32
C THR A 55 -10.51 -3.53 -10.66
N LEU A 56 -10.65 -3.30 -9.36
CA LEU A 56 -9.64 -2.67 -8.51
C LEU A 56 -9.11 -3.67 -7.49
N VAL A 57 -7.79 -3.93 -7.52
CA VAL A 57 -7.11 -4.77 -6.53
C VAL A 57 -6.34 -3.87 -5.55
N LEU A 58 -6.71 -3.90 -4.27
CA LEU A 58 -6.09 -3.09 -3.23
C LEU A 58 -4.86 -3.78 -2.62
N CYS A 59 -3.68 -3.41 -3.10
CA CYS A 59 -2.38 -3.91 -2.60
C CYS A 59 -1.72 -2.94 -1.61
N THR A 60 -2.49 -2.34 -0.69
CA THR A 60 -2.05 -1.25 0.21
C THR A 60 -1.35 -1.72 1.49
N GLY A 61 -1.26 -3.04 1.72
CA GLY A 61 -0.64 -3.61 2.92
C GLY A 61 -1.56 -3.64 4.13
N PHE A 62 -1.00 -3.53 5.33
CA PHE A 62 -1.70 -3.64 6.62
C PHE A 62 -1.30 -2.50 7.56
N ASP A 63 -2.24 -2.09 8.41
CA ASP A 63 -1.93 -1.27 9.57
C ASP A 63 -1.29 -2.15 10.66
N LEU A 64 -0.04 -1.84 11.01
CA LEU A 64 0.70 -2.58 12.03
C LEU A 64 0.60 -1.95 13.41
N TRP A 65 0.36 -0.64 13.50
CA TRP A 65 0.58 0.12 14.73
C TRP A 65 -0.72 0.55 15.40
N GLU A 66 -1.70 1.03 14.65
CA GLU A 66 -2.92 1.55 15.27
C GLU A 66 -3.95 0.46 15.56
N ALA A 67 -4.07 -0.53 14.68
CA ALA A 67 -5.09 -1.57 14.79
C ALA A 67 -4.59 -2.90 15.36
N ASN A 68 -3.29 -3.20 15.23
CA ASN A 68 -2.79 -4.57 15.40
C ASN A 68 -1.93 -4.82 16.64
N ILE A 69 -1.62 -3.79 17.44
CA ILE A 69 -0.72 -3.92 18.58
C ILE A 69 -1.36 -3.31 19.85
N PRO A 70 -1.94 -4.15 20.73
CA PRO A 70 -2.21 -5.59 20.58
C PRO A 70 -3.43 -5.87 19.68
N ALA A 71 -3.39 -6.99 18.95
CA ALA A 71 -4.47 -7.42 18.03
C ALA A 71 -5.81 -7.71 18.73
N ILE A 72 -5.79 -7.86 20.05
CA ILE A 72 -6.95 -8.03 20.92
C ILE A 72 -6.74 -7.16 22.17
N GLU A 73 -7.83 -6.85 22.89
CA GLU A 73 -7.70 -6.12 24.14
C GLU A 73 -6.86 -6.91 25.16
N ILE A 74 -5.86 -6.23 25.74
CA ILE A 74 -5.01 -6.77 26.81
C ILE A 74 -5.06 -5.82 27.99
N ILE A 75 -5.58 -6.31 29.12
CA ILE A 75 -5.61 -5.62 30.40
C ILE A 75 -4.60 -6.28 31.34
N GLY A 76 -3.57 -5.52 31.72
CA GLY A 76 -2.54 -5.94 32.66
C GLY A 76 -2.91 -5.67 34.11
N ARG A 77 -1.90 -5.71 34.99
CA ARG A 77 -2.03 -5.37 36.41
C ARG A 77 -2.55 -3.93 36.58
N ASP A 78 -3.25 -3.70 37.69
CA ASP A 78 -3.85 -2.41 38.04
C ASP A 78 -4.78 -1.86 36.94
N ALA A 79 -5.49 -2.76 36.25
CA ALA A 79 -6.41 -2.46 35.14
C ALA A 79 -5.78 -1.68 33.97
N ARG A 80 -4.46 -1.77 33.79
CA ARG A 80 -3.76 -1.03 32.72
C ARG A 80 -4.03 -1.64 31.36
N ASN A 81 -4.61 -0.87 30.45
CA ASN A 81 -4.77 -1.28 29.05
C ASN A 81 -3.45 -1.12 28.29
N LEU A 82 -2.96 -2.21 27.69
CA LEU A 82 -1.66 -2.26 27.02
C LEU A 82 -1.63 -1.44 25.72
N GLY A 83 -2.72 -1.51 24.93
CA GLY A 83 -2.81 -0.77 23.66
C GLY A 83 -2.82 0.74 23.85
N LYS A 84 -3.44 1.23 24.94
CA LYS A 84 -3.36 2.65 25.30
C LYS A 84 -1.98 3.07 25.80
N TRP A 85 -1.26 2.18 26.48
CA TRP A 85 0.04 2.48 27.09
C TRP A 85 1.19 2.60 26.08
N TRP A 86 1.13 1.88 24.96
CA TRP A 86 2.15 1.93 23.91
C TRP A 86 2.00 3.12 22.93
N ARG A 87 0.99 3.97 23.12
CA ARG A 87 0.81 5.25 22.42
C ARG A 87 1.25 6.40 23.32
#